data_AF-A0A1D3DZH0-F1
#
_entry.id   AF-A0A1D3DZH0-F1
#
_cell.length_a   1.000
_cell.length_b   1.000
_cell.length_c   1.000
_cell.angle_alpha   90.00
_cell.angle_beta   90.00
_cell.angle_gamma   90.00
#
_symmetry.space_group_name_H-M   'P 1'
#
loop_
_entity.id
_entity.type
_entity.pdbx_description
1 polymer ?
#
loop_
_entity_poly.entity_id
_entity_poly.type
_entity_poly.pdbx_seq_one_letter_code
_entity_poly.pdbx_strand_id
1 'polypeptide(L)'
;MMAGKREENPAGSSNNLRGDVLRVLGVLKVATVEQIQQIAAPHLSYRHTGKPTPAKRKQARTASHTGALSDLRKHGLAENGGQLPGGDTLRNLTPMGLKAAARELGRPVGEMGDPARGAGRTGASHPMTVNEAVIALLRPKPVLAQLANEPADVRAAAQAAVDAPDGLGTIASYATEVALPATGTWSNPGRGGAQADIVITAPEDGVPLLFVEIDNCFESAQVLAAKIDKYMRFCQRKVKDVDGTERPMWRTRWWVPDGRHGDRPHPPLLLVFNRVGPRNPNTVIAQLAELTRRHWQGEAHDGFHMYDGKLPIVVTGMKMLKERGPAGAIFRRFGRSQNQTLLEAIGNPRREVHDARKQAEYAARERAYKEQLRRAAEQQRAEREARRPVCADCGTRFTDERWKAIEPAGWGAPRETHPHLCDDCKQRAITAERQAERQEHDQAVPEQKAGGTWLSRFRA
;
A
#
# COMPACT_ATOMS: atom_id res chain seq x y z
N MET A 1 -6.34 29.25 -3.40
CA MET A 1 -6.93 29.61 -2.09
C MET A 1 -8.05 30.61 -2.35
N MET A 2 -9.29 30.24 -2.07
CA MET A 2 -10.42 31.17 -1.95
C MET A 2 -11.12 30.78 -0.64
N ALA A 3 -10.78 31.49 0.43
CA ALA A 3 -11.46 31.40 1.71
C ALA A 3 -12.84 32.09 1.55
N GLY A 4 -13.80 31.36 1.01
CA GLY A 4 -15.20 31.80 0.98
C GLY A 4 -15.73 31.89 2.42
N LYS A 5 -16.21 33.07 2.80
CA LYS A 5 -16.89 33.37 4.07
C LYS A 5 -17.83 32.22 4.46
N ARG A 6 -17.73 31.76 5.71
CA ARG A 6 -18.67 30.79 6.31
C ARG A 6 -20.01 31.50 6.52
N GLU A 7 -20.89 31.46 5.52
CA GLU A 7 -22.27 31.89 5.71
C GLU A 7 -23.05 30.77 6.41
N GLU A 8 -23.40 30.99 7.67
CA GLU A 8 -24.38 30.18 8.39
C GLU A 8 -25.77 30.59 7.88
N ASN A 9 -26.49 29.64 7.26
CA ASN A 9 -27.89 29.87 6.89
C ASN A 9 -28.76 29.88 8.16
N PRO A 10 -29.91 30.59 8.18
CA PRO A 10 -30.81 30.70 9.35
C PRO A 10 -31.29 29.36 9.94
N ALA A 11 -31.12 28.26 9.21
CA ALA A 11 -31.44 26.89 9.63
C ALA A 11 -30.26 26.12 10.26
N GLY A 12 -29.11 26.77 10.51
CA GLY A 12 -27.90 26.13 11.06
C GLY A 12 -27.15 25.24 10.06
N SER A 13 -27.38 25.42 8.75
CA SER A 13 -26.67 24.74 7.66
C SER A 13 -25.41 25.53 7.29
N SER A 14 -24.29 24.82 7.08
CA SER A 14 -23.01 25.39 6.64
C SER A 14 -22.48 24.65 5.40
N ASN A 15 -21.54 25.26 4.67
CA ASN A 15 -20.89 24.62 3.52
C ASN A 15 -20.29 23.25 3.87
N ASN A 16 -19.68 23.13 5.06
CA ASN A 16 -19.08 21.88 5.53
C ASN A 16 -20.14 20.79 5.73
N LEU A 17 -21.26 21.11 6.39
CA LEU A 17 -22.34 20.16 6.62
C LEU A 17 -23.01 19.71 5.30
N ARG A 18 -23.12 20.61 4.32
CA ARG A 18 -23.61 20.27 2.99
C ARG A 18 -22.63 19.34 2.27
N GLY A 19 -21.33 19.64 2.31
CA GLY A 19 -20.28 18.78 1.79
C GLY A 19 -20.26 17.40 2.44
N ASP A 20 -20.48 17.31 3.75
CA ASP A 20 -20.58 16.06 4.50
C ASP A 20 -21.76 15.20 4.02
N VAL A 21 -22.94 15.79 3.89
CA VAL A 21 -24.12 15.10 3.37
C VAL A 21 -23.86 14.59 1.94
N LEU A 22 -23.24 15.40 1.09
CA LEU A 22 -22.90 15.03 -0.28
C LEU A 22 -21.89 13.87 -0.31
N ARG A 23 -20.84 13.89 0.51
CA ARG A 23 -19.87 12.79 0.61
C ARG A 23 -20.54 11.50 1.04
N VAL A 24 -21.34 11.53 2.10
CA VAL A 24 -21.99 10.32 2.62
C VAL A 24 -23.01 9.76 1.64
N LEU A 25 -23.94 10.57 1.13
CA LEU A 25 -24.96 10.08 0.20
C LEU A 25 -24.38 9.75 -1.19
N GLY A 26 -23.28 10.40 -1.58
CA GLY A 26 -22.54 10.05 -2.79
C GLY A 26 -22.01 8.62 -2.74
N VAL A 27 -21.68 8.12 -1.54
CA VAL A 27 -21.28 6.73 -1.31
C VAL A 27 -22.50 5.85 -1.11
N LEU A 28 -23.28 6.08 -0.05
CA LEU A 28 -24.35 5.16 0.40
C LEU A 28 -25.59 5.13 -0.51
N LYS A 29 -25.74 6.11 -1.41
CA LYS A 29 -26.91 6.36 -2.30
C LYS A 29 -28.21 6.72 -1.59
N VAL A 30 -28.50 6.06 -0.47
CA VAL A 30 -29.65 6.29 0.39
C VAL A 30 -29.27 6.10 1.85
N ALA A 31 -29.63 7.04 2.72
CA ALA A 31 -29.34 6.94 4.15
C ALA A 31 -30.36 7.71 5.00
N THR A 32 -30.43 7.38 6.28
CA THR A 32 -31.11 8.22 7.27
C THR A 32 -30.21 9.39 7.68
N VAL A 33 -30.81 10.46 8.23
CA VAL A 33 -30.03 11.59 8.78
C VAL A 33 -29.12 11.15 9.93
N GLU A 34 -29.56 10.14 10.69
CA GLU A 34 -28.77 9.56 11.77
C GLU A 34 -27.50 8.87 11.25
N GLN A 35 -27.61 8.04 10.21
CA GLN A 35 -26.44 7.41 9.58
C GLN A 35 -25.47 8.44 9.00
N ILE A 36 -26.00 9.50 8.36
CA ILE A 36 -25.17 10.60 7.86
C ILE A 36 -24.41 11.28 8.99
N GLN A 37 -25.10 11.62 10.09
CA GLN A 37 -24.46 12.24 11.25
C GLN A 37 -23.42 11.32 11.90
N GLN A 38 -23.71 10.03 12.04
CA GLN A 38 -22.78 9.08 12.65
C GLN A 38 -21.47 8.99 11.87
N ILE A 39 -21.54 9.06 10.53
CA ILE A 39 -20.35 9.00 9.66
C ILE A 39 -19.61 10.34 9.64
N ALA A 40 -20.31 11.45 9.40
CA ALA A 40 -19.69 12.75 9.16
C ALA A 40 -19.33 13.51 10.44
N ALA A 41 -20.13 13.33 11.50
CA ALA A 41 -20.00 14.07 12.74
C ALA A 41 -20.23 13.15 13.96
N PRO A 42 -19.43 12.07 14.13
CA PRO A 42 -19.60 11.10 15.22
C PRO A 42 -19.57 11.72 16.63
N HIS A 43 -18.89 12.85 16.81
CA HIS A 43 -18.85 13.59 18.09
C HIS A 43 -20.25 14.02 18.56
N LEU A 44 -21.20 14.28 17.66
CA LEU A 44 -22.58 14.63 18.03
C LEU A 44 -23.33 13.48 18.69
N SER A 45 -22.87 12.23 18.52
CA SER A 45 -23.44 11.06 19.19
C SER A 45 -23.15 11.04 20.69
N TYR A 46 -22.11 11.76 21.12
CA TYR A 46 -21.70 11.88 22.52
C TYR A 46 -22.26 13.15 23.17
N ARG A 47 -22.69 14.12 22.36
CA ARG A 47 -23.42 15.30 22.84
C ARG A 47 -24.87 14.98 23.15
N HIS A 48 -25.50 15.87 23.92
CA HIS A 48 -26.94 15.84 24.20
C HIS A 48 -27.43 14.58 24.92
N THR A 49 -26.54 13.80 25.55
CA THR A 49 -26.86 12.59 26.31
C THR A 49 -27.82 12.85 27.47
N GLY A 50 -27.78 14.05 28.04
CA GLY A 50 -28.68 14.52 29.11
C GLY A 50 -30.10 14.91 28.67
N LYS A 51 -30.48 14.80 27.38
CA LYS A 51 -31.89 15.04 26.99
C LYS A 51 -32.77 13.88 27.50
N PRO A 52 -34.01 14.18 27.96
CA PRO A 52 -34.78 13.24 28.78
C PRO A 52 -35.32 12.02 28.03
N THR A 53 -35.39 12.06 26.70
CA THR A 53 -35.90 10.93 25.90
C THR A 53 -34.97 10.59 24.74
N PRO A 54 -34.92 9.31 24.30
CA PRO A 54 -34.17 8.91 23.12
C PRO A 54 -34.51 9.73 21.87
N ALA A 55 -35.79 10.05 21.67
CA ALA A 55 -36.25 10.88 20.55
C ALA A 55 -35.67 12.29 20.59
N LYS A 56 -35.68 12.96 21.77
CA LYS A 56 -35.08 14.30 21.93
C LYS A 56 -33.57 14.28 21.76
N ARG A 57 -32.89 13.22 22.21
CA ARG A 57 -31.45 13.01 21.95
C ARG A 57 -31.18 12.90 20.45
N LYS A 58 -31.95 12.06 19.76
CA LYS A 58 -31.86 11.87 18.31
C LYS A 58 -32.10 13.18 17.55
N GLN A 59 -33.16 13.90 17.88
CA GLN A 59 -33.48 15.19 17.25
C GLN A 59 -32.34 16.21 17.43
N ALA A 60 -31.77 16.31 18.64
CA ALA A 60 -30.70 17.25 18.92
C ALA A 60 -29.43 16.94 18.11
N ARG A 61 -28.97 15.68 18.10
CA ARG A 61 -27.74 15.31 17.36
C ARG A 61 -27.89 15.39 15.84
N THR A 62 -29.09 15.18 15.29
CA THR A 62 -29.31 15.21 13.83
C THR A 62 -29.79 16.57 13.30
N ALA A 63 -30.03 17.56 14.16
CA ALA A 63 -30.62 18.85 13.78
C ALA A 63 -29.83 19.56 12.65
N SER A 64 -28.51 19.71 12.81
CA SER A 64 -27.66 20.38 11.82
C SER A 64 -27.64 19.67 10.47
N HIS A 65 -27.61 18.33 10.46
CA HIS A 65 -27.66 17.53 9.23
C HIS A 65 -29.05 17.58 8.58
N THR A 66 -30.11 17.66 9.38
CA THR A 66 -31.47 17.87 8.89
C THR A 66 -31.60 19.22 8.19
N GLY A 67 -31.03 20.28 8.78
CA GLY A 67 -30.94 21.61 8.18
C GLY A 67 -30.18 21.60 6.85
N ALA A 68 -29.00 20.96 6.82
CA ALA A 68 -28.19 20.83 5.61
C ALA A 68 -28.90 20.06 4.48
N LEU A 69 -29.58 18.96 4.81
CA LEU A 69 -30.41 18.22 3.86
C LEU A 69 -31.57 19.04 3.32
N SER A 70 -32.24 19.82 4.19
CA SER A 70 -33.32 20.70 3.74
C SER A 70 -32.80 21.78 2.79
N ASP A 71 -31.61 22.30 3.02
CA ASP A 71 -30.97 23.29 2.16
C ASP A 71 -30.58 22.69 0.80
N LEU A 72 -29.91 21.53 0.79
CA LEU A 72 -29.59 20.80 -0.43
C LEU A 72 -30.83 20.46 -1.26
N ARG A 73 -31.95 20.12 -0.59
CA ARG A 73 -33.23 19.89 -1.27
C ARG A 73 -33.81 21.15 -1.90
N LYS A 74 -33.73 22.31 -1.22
CA LYS A 74 -34.15 23.60 -1.81
C LYS A 74 -33.37 23.92 -3.09
N HIS A 75 -32.10 23.48 -3.16
CA HIS A 75 -31.25 23.61 -4.34
C HIS A 75 -31.37 22.45 -5.35
N GLY A 76 -32.32 21.52 -5.16
CA GLY A 76 -32.55 20.40 -6.07
C GLY A 76 -31.43 19.35 -6.09
N LEU A 77 -30.59 19.30 -5.05
CA LEU A 77 -29.46 18.36 -4.94
C LEU A 77 -29.80 17.09 -4.16
N ALA A 78 -30.75 17.17 -3.22
CA ALA A 78 -31.21 16.02 -2.43
C ALA A 78 -32.73 15.90 -2.49
N GLU A 79 -33.25 14.70 -2.27
CA GLU A 79 -34.69 14.45 -2.21
C GLU A 79 -35.04 13.44 -1.09
N ASN A 80 -36.33 13.16 -0.93
CA ASN A 80 -36.81 12.15 0.02
C ASN A 80 -36.90 10.80 -0.69
N GLY A 81 -36.15 9.81 -0.22
CA GLY A 81 -36.13 8.45 -0.76
C GLY A 81 -37.25 7.54 -0.21
N GLY A 82 -38.18 8.09 0.57
CA GLY A 82 -39.26 7.38 1.27
C GLY A 82 -39.07 7.32 2.79
N GLN A 83 -39.77 6.41 3.46
CA GLN A 83 -39.71 6.23 4.91
C GLN A 83 -39.48 4.76 5.28
N LEU A 84 -38.72 4.54 6.36
CA LEU A 84 -38.60 3.24 7.00
C LEU A 84 -39.86 2.95 7.85
N PRO A 85 -40.17 1.67 8.16
CA PRO A 85 -41.29 1.30 9.04
C PRO A 85 -41.26 2.00 10.41
N GLY A 86 -40.09 2.41 10.89
CA GLY A 86 -39.91 3.17 12.13
C GLY A 86 -40.12 4.70 12.00
N GLY A 87 -40.60 5.19 10.86
CA GLY A 87 -40.87 6.62 10.61
C GLY A 87 -39.67 7.45 10.15
N ASP A 88 -38.47 6.88 10.14
CA ASP A 88 -37.27 7.58 9.69
C ASP A 88 -37.32 7.84 8.17
N THR A 89 -37.11 9.11 7.79
CA THR A 89 -37.09 9.50 6.38
C THR A 89 -35.74 9.16 5.75
N LEU A 90 -35.80 8.45 4.64
CA LEU A 90 -34.66 8.16 3.79
C LEU A 90 -34.34 9.38 2.91
N ARG A 91 -33.05 9.62 2.71
CA ARG A 91 -32.53 10.72 1.89
C ARG A 91 -31.65 10.15 0.80
N ASN A 92 -31.74 10.71 -0.39
CA ASN A 92 -30.96 10.33 -1.57
C ASN A 92 -30.59 11.59 -2.36
N LEU A 93 -29.61 11.48 -3.25
CA LEU A 93 -29.20 12.57 -4.13
C LEU A 93 -29.97 12.53 -5.45
N THR A 94 -30.27 13.70 -5.98
CA THR A 94 -30.72 13.84 -7.37
C THR A 94 -29.53 13.62 -8.32
N PRO A 95 -29.72 13.48 -9.65
CA PRO A 95 -28.61 13.46 -10.59
C PRO A 95 -27.69 14.69 -10.50
N MET A 96 -28.22 15.87 -10.16
CA MET A 96 -27.42 17.08 -9.90
C MET A 96 -26.65 16.97 -8.59
N GLY A 97 -27.28 16.46 -7.53
CA GLY A 97 -26.60 16.19 -6.27
C GLY A 97 -25.47 15.19 -6.40
N LEU A 98 -25.64 14.15 -7.23
CA LEU A 98 -24.60 13.15 -7.48
C LEU A 98 -23.37 13.77 -8.17
N LYS A 99 -23.59 14.70 -9.12
CA LYS A 99 -22.52 15.49 -9.72
C LYS A 99 -21.80 16.38 -8.70
N ALA A 100 -22.53 16.95 -7.73
CA ALA A 100 -21.92 17.73 -6.65
C ALA A 100 -21.10 16.83 -5.71
N ALA A 101 -21.64 15.67 -5.32
CA ALA A 101 -20.95 14.68 -4.51
C ALA A 101 -19.68 14.14 -5.18
N ALA A 102 -19.70 13.94 -6.51
CA ALA A 102 -18.53 13.55 -7.28
C ALA A 102 -17.35 14.51 -7.08
N ARG A 103 -17.63 15.83 -7.05
CA ARG A 103 -16.63 16.87 -6.78
C ARG A 103 -16.11 16.80 -5.34
N GLU A 104 -17.01 16.67 -4.36
CA GLU A 104 -16.65 16.55 -2.94
C GLU A 104 -15.81 15.31 -2.63
N LEU A 105 -15.98 14.24 -3.41
CA LEU A 105 -15.27 12.97 -3.27
C LEU A 105 -14.06 12.84 -4.20
N GLY A 106 -13.83 13.83 -5.07
CA GLY A 106 -12.73 13.81 -6.03
C GLY A 106 -12.78 12.65 -7.04
N ARG A 107 -13.98 12.12 -7.36
CA ARG A 107 -14.13 10.97 -8.27
C ARG A 107 -15.01 11.28 -9.49
N PRO A 108 -14.78 10.64 -10.65
CA PRO A 108 -15.61 10.86 -11.84
C PRO A 108 -17.08 10.50 -11.60
N VAL A 109 -18.01 11.23 -12.24
CA VAL A 109 -19.45 10.96 -12.10
C VAL A 109 -19.82 9.55 -12.55
N GLY A 110 -19.17 9.02 -13.59
CA GLY A 110 -19.40 7.63 -14.04
C GLY A 110 -19.02 6.57 -13.01
N GLU A 111 -18.18 6.92 -12.03
CA GLU A 111 -17.81 6.05 -10.91
C GLU A 111 -18.75 6.18 -9.71
N MET A 112 -19.66 7.14 -9.75
CA MET A 112 -20.67 7.35 -8.72
C MET A 112 -21.88 6.42 -8.86
N GLY A 113 -21.97 5.60 -9.90
CA GLY A 113 -23.15 4.75 -10.13
C GLY A 113 -24.44 5.56 -10.33
N ASP A 114 -25.59 4.88 -10.24
CA ASP A 114 -26.89 5.51 -10.42
C ASP A 114 -27.49 6.00 -9.09
N PRO A 115 -28.38 7.01 -9.11
CA PRO A 115 -29.17 7.39 -7.94
C PRO A 115 -30.09 6.25 -7.50
N ALA A 116 -30.21 6.04 -6.18
CA ALA A 116 -31.16 5.09 -5.61
C ALA A 116 -32.61 5.58 -5.78
N ARG A 117 -33.25 5.24 -6.91
CA ARG A 117 -34.67 5.53 -7.17
C ARG A 117 -35.55 4.49 -6.50
N GLY A 118 -36.55 4.93 -5.73
CA GLY A 118 -37.62 4.07 -5.23
C GLY A 118 -37.27 3.16 -4.04
N ALA A 119 -36.10 3.31 -3.42
CA ALA A 119 -35.65 2.49 -2.28
C ALA A 119 -36.69 2.40 -1.13
N GLY A 120 -37.45 3.46 -0.88
CA GLY A 120 -38.50 3.48 0.15
C GLY A 120 -39.77 2.71 -0.18
N ARG A 121 -40.03 2.30 -1.44
CA ARG A 121 -41.24 1.52 -1.79
C ARG A 121 -41.19 0.07 -1.30
N THR A 122 -40.00 -0.46 -1.04
CA THR A 122 -39.76 -1.85 -0.60
C THR A 122 -39.12 -1.93 0.79
N GLY A 123 -39.14 -0.82 1.55
CA GLY A 123 -38.62 -0.75 2.92
C GLY A 123 -37.09 -0.66 3.05
N ALA A 124 -36.34 -0.58 1.94
CA ALA A 124 -34.88 -0.40 1.87
C ALA A 124 -34.04 -1.33 2.77
N SER A 125 -34.53 -2.52 3.11
CA SER A 125 -33.90 -3.39 4.12
C SER A 125 -32.46 -3.77 3.80
N HIS A 126 -32.19 -4.11 2.54
CA HIS A 126 -30.84 -4.46 2.09
C HIS A 126 -29.90 -3.24 2.02
N PRO A 127 -30.25 -2.11 1.36
CA PRO A 127 -29.43 -0.88 1.42
C PRO A 127 -29.13 -0.40 2.85
N MET A 128 -30.09 -0.50 3.78
CA MET A 128 -29.81 -0.16 5.17
C MET A 128 -28.82 -1.12 5.81
N THR A 129 -28.85 -2.41 5.48
CA THR A 129 -27.86 -3.38 5.96
C THR A 129 -26.46 -3.08 5.39
N VAL A 130 -26.37 -2.68 4.13
CA VAL A 130 -25.12 -2.21 3.50
C VAL A 130 -24.57 -1.00 4.27
N ASN A 131 -25.41 -0.02 4.60
CA ASN A 131 -24.99 1.15 5.39
C ASN A 131 -24.45 0.76 6.77
N GLU A 132 -25.10 -0.18 7.46
CA GLU A 132 -24.61 -0.67 8.75
C GLU A 132 -23.26 -1.38 8.63
N ALA A 133 -23.03 -2.11 7.53
CA ALA A 133 -21.74 -2.73 7.24
C ALA A 133 -20.65 -1.67 7.03
N VAL A 134 -20.94 -0.61 6.26
CA VAL A 134 -20.02 0.52 6.06
C VAL A 134 -19.67 1.17 7.39
N ILE A 135 -20.66 1.47 8.24
CA ILE A 135 -20.40 2.09 9.56
C ILE A 135 -19.56 1.18 10.45
N ALA A 136 -19.82 -0.13 10.42
CA ALA A 136 -19.09 -1.09 11.23
C ALA A 136 -17.63 -1.29 10.77
N LEU A 137 -17.37 -1.20 9.46
CA LEU A 137 -16.02 -1.25 8.90
C LEU A 137 -15.30 0.09 9.08
N LEU A 138 -15.97 1.22 8.88
CA LEU A 138 -15.41 2.56 8.97
C LEU A 138 -15.07 2.99 10.40
N ARG A 139 -15.85 2.54 11.40
CA ARG A 139 -15.73 2.93 12.82
C ARG A 139 -15.53 4.45 13.02
N PRO A 140 -16.48 5.31 12.60
CA PRO A 140 -16.31 6.77 12.72
C PRO A 140 -15.96 7.21 14.15
N LYS A 141 -14.83 7.90 14.30
CA LYS A 141 -14.31 8.36 15.61
C LYS A 141 -14.69 9.80 15.92
N PRO A 142 -15.11 10.12 17.16
CA PRO A 142 -15.47 11.50 17.53
C PRO A 142 -14.23 12.41 17.52
N VAL A 143 -14.42 13.68 17.13
CA VAL A 143 -13.38 14.71 17.19
C VAL A 143 -13.36 15.31 18.60
N LEU A 144 -12.38 14.93 19.41
CA LEU A 144 -12.29 15.31 20.84
C LEU A 144 -12.23 16.82 21.06
N ALA A 145 -11.58 17.57 20.17
CA ALA A 145 -11.52 19.03 20.26
C ALA A 145 -12.92 19.68 20.26
N GLN A 146 -13.89 19.06 19.60
CA GLN A 146 -15.27 19.54 19.59
C GLN A 146 -16.02 19.20 20.88
N LEU A 147 -15.47 18.33 21.73
CA LEU A 147 -16.08 17.90 23.00
C LEU A 147 -15.35 18.50 24.21
N ALA A 148 -14.42 19.44 24.00
CA ALA A 148 -13.58 19.99 25.07
C ALA A 148 -14.38 20.57 26.26
N ASN A 149 -15.53 21.21 25.96
CA ASN A 149 -16.41 21.86 26.94
C ASN A 149 -17.57 20.97 27.43
N GLU A 150 -17.60 19.70 27.03
CA GLU A 150 -18.63 18.75 27.47
C GLU A 150 -18.31 18.18 28.87
N PRO A 151 -19.32 17.64 29.58
CA PRO A 151 -19.13 16.96 30.87
C PRO A 151 -18.05 15.86 30.84
N ALA A 152 -17.43 15.60 32.00
CA ALA A 152 -16.30 14.67 32.10
C ALA A 152 -16.65 13.24 31.68
N ASP A 153 -17.85 12.76 32.00
CA ASP A 153 -18.39 11.46 31.59
C ASP A 153 -18.57 11.37 30.08
N VAL A 154 -19.05 12.44 29.43
CA VAL A 154 -19.18 12.53 27.97
C VAL A 154 -17.81 12.48 27.30
N ARG A 155 -16.83 13.24 27.82
CA ARG A 155 -15.46 13.23 27.31
C ARG A 155 -14.79 11.87 27.49
N ALA A 156 -14.99 11.21 28.63
CA ALA A 156 -14.47 9.88 28.88
C ALA A 156 -15.06 8.84 27.91
N ALA A 157 -16.38 8.89 27.65
CA ALA A 157 -17.03 8.01 26.68
C ALA A 157 -16.51 8.26 25.24
N ALA A 158 -16.31 9.51 24.86
CA ALA A 158 -15.75 9.86 23.55
C ALA A 158 -14.27 9.44 23.43
N GLN A 159 -13.48 9.59 24.48
CA GLN A 159 -12.10 9.15 24.54
C GLN A 159 -12.01 7.62 24.38
N ALA A 160 -12.85 6.86 25.09
CA ALA A 160 -12.91 5.41 24.94
C ALA A 160 -13.22 4.96 23.51
N ALA A 161 -14.02 5.72 22.77
CA ALA A 161 -14.29 5.45 21.35
C ALA A 161 -13.12 5.81 20.42
N VAL A 162 -12.30 6.82 20.78
CA VAL A 162 -11.07 7.16 20.07
C VAL A 162 -9.97 6.13 20.35
N ASP A 163 -9.89 5.60 21.57
CA ASP A 163 -8.90 4.60 21.98
C ASP A 163 -9.23 3.20 21.45
N ALA A 164 -10.49 2.96 21.05
CA ALA A 164 -10.88 1.72 20.39
C ALA A 164 -10.12 1.53 19.07
N PRO A 165 -9.90 0.28 18.61
CA PRO A 165 -9.22 0.02 17.34
C PRO A 165 -9.85 0.77 16.17
N ASP A 166 -9.01 1.27 15.27
CA ASP A 166 -9.44 1.98 14.07
C ASP A 166 -10.31 1.10 13.16
N GLY A 167 -11.14 1.78 12.37
CA GLY A 167 -11.84 1.18 11.25
C GLY A 167 -10.94 1.11 10.01
N LEU A 168 -11.57 0.98 8.85
CA LEU A 168 -10.90 1.03 7.55
C LEU A 168 -11.26 2.32 6.81
N GLY A 169 -10.24 3.06 6.45
CA GLY A 169 -10.24 4.21 5.56
C GLY A 169 -11.10 5.36 6.04
N THR A 170 -11.48 6.19 5.08
CA THR A 170 -12.49 7.23 5.25
C THR A 170 -13.73 6.89 4.44
N ILE A 171 -14.83 7.64 4.57
CA ILE A 171 -16.00 7.42 3.70
C ILE A 171 -15.64 7.47 2.20
N ALA A 172 -14.63 8.25 1.81
CA ALA A 172 -14.18 8.34 0.42
C ALA A 172 -13.53 7.04 -0.09
N SER A 173 -13.00 6.22 0.82
CA SER A 173 -12.42 4.89 0.53
C SER A 173 -13.48 3.85 0.13
N TYR A 174 -14.78 4.18 0.25
CA TYR A 174 -15.89 3.28 -0.03
C TYR A 174 -16.63 3.68 -1.32
N ALA A 175 -17.11 2.68 -2.02
CA ALA A 175 -18.12 2.79 -3.08
C ALA A 175 -19.14 1.66 -2.91
N THR A 176 -20.41 1.93 -3.14
CA THR A 176 -21.47 0.91 -3.08
C THR A 176 -22.05 0.62 -4.46
N GLU A 177 -22.66 -0.56 -4.61
CA GLU A 177 -23.35 -1.00 -5.82
C GLU A 177 -22.47 -0.99 -7.09
N VAL A 178 -21.20 -1.37 -6.95
CA VAL A 178 -20.20 -1.26 -8.02
C VAL A 178 -20.32 -2.41 -9.00
N ALA A 179 -20.65 -2.10 -10.26
CA ALA A 179 -20.64 -3.08 -11.33
C ALA A 179 -19.22 -3.60 -11.61
N LEU A 180 -19.07 -4.92 -11.71
CA LEU A 180 -17.83 -5.64 -11.98
C LEU A 180 -17.96 -6.37 -13.33
N PRO A 181 -17.57 -5.73 -14.46
CA PRO A 181 -17.96 -6.20 -15.78
C PRO A 181 -17.18 -7.44 -16.20
N ALA A 182 -17.86 -8.57 -16.37
CA ALA A 182 -17.27 -9.76 -17.01
C ALA A 182 -17.17 -9.60 -18.55
N THR A 183 -18.00 -8.74 -19.13
CA THR A 183 -17.98 -8.30 -20.54
C THR A 183 -18.30 -6.80 -20.61
N GLY A 184 -18.13 -6.14 -21.76
CA GLY A 184 -18.36 -4.70 -21.92
C GLY A 184 -17.28 -3.82 -21.24
N THR A 185 -17.56 -2.55 -20.97
CA THR A 185 -16.60 -1.62 -20.35
C THR A 185 -17.02 -1.27 -18.92
N TRP A 186 -16.20 -0.48 -18.21
CA TRP A 186 -16.60 0.10 -16.92
C TRP A 186 -17.85 0.99 -17.03
N SER A 187 -17.96 1.76 -18.11
CA SER A 187 -19.07 2.69 -18.36
C SER A 187 -20.31 2.02 -18.96
N ASN A 188 -20.13 0.88 -19.62
CA ASN A 188 -21.22 0.10 -20.21
C ASN A 188 -20.99 -1.39 -19.90
N PRO A 189 -21.27 -1.82 -18.65
CA PRO A 189 -21.07 -3.19 -18.24
C PRO A 189 -21.98 -4.14 -19.02
N GLY A 190 -21.39 -5.17 -19.62
CA GLY A 190 -22.16 -6.23 -20.27
C GLY A 190 -22.89 -7.13 -19.27
N ARG A 191 -23.88 -7.88 -19.75
CA ARG A 191 -24.65 -8.81 -18.91
C ARG A 191 -23.75 -9.90 -18.31
N GLY A 192 -24.12 -10.36 -17.12
CA GLY A 192 -23.49 -11.52 -16.47
C GLY A 192 -22.27 -11.20 -15.58
N GLY A 193 -21.92 -9.93 -15.40
CA GLY A 193 -20.98 -9.48 -14.38
C GLY A 193 -21.52 -9.61 -12.95
N ALA A 194 -20.62 -9.48 -11.97
CA ALA A 194 -21.01 -9.28 -10.58
C ALA A 194 -21.35 -7.79 -10.34
N GLN A 195 -22.05 -7.52 -9.25
CA GLN A 195 -22.21 -6.17 -8.71
C GLN A 195 -21.87 -6.27 -7.23
N ALA A 196 -20.81 -5.60 -6.80
CA ALA A 196 -20.40 -5.60 -5.41
C ALA A 196 -21.25 -4.63 -4.60
N ASP A 197 -21.74 -5.10 -3.45
CA ASP A 197 -22.47 -4.24 -2.53
C ASP A 197 -21.57 -3.12 -2.01
N ILE A 198 -20.32 -3.44 -1.70
CA ILE A 198 -19.29 -2.48 -1.29
C ILE A 198 -17.95 -2.82 -1.94
N VAL A 199 -17.23 -1.79 -2.37
CA VAL A 199 -15.80 -1.84 -2.70
C VAL A 199 -15.06 -0.91 -1.76
N ILE A 200 -13.98 -1.40 -1.16
CA ILE A 200 -13.12 -0.65 -0.25
C ILE A 200 -11.73 -0.54 -0.84
N THR A 201 -11.21 0.68 -0.89
CA THR A 201 -9.83 1.01 -1.27
C THR A 201 -9.22 1.92 -0.21
N ALA A 202 -8.52 1.30 0.75
CA ALA A 202 -7.80 1.95 1.84
C ALA A 202 -6.37 1.39 1.91
N PRO A 203 -5.52 1.64 0.89
CA PRO A 203 -4.14 1.15 0.89
C PRO A 203 -3.33 1.62 2.10
N GLU A 204 -3.67 2.78 2.67
CA GLU A 204 -3.11 3.31 3.92
C GLU A 204 -3.29 2.37 5.12
N ASP A 205 -4.37 1.57 5.11
CA ASP A 205 -4.68 0.59 6.16
C ASP A 205 -4.34 -0.84 5.72
N GLY A 206 -3.57 -1.01 4.64
CA GLY A 206 -3.22 -2.33 4.11
C GLY A 206 -4.35 -3.02 3.35
N VAL A 207 -5.41 -2.30 2.96
CA VAL A 207 -6.53 -2.81 2.16
C VAL A 207 -6.56 -2.14 0.78
N PRO A 208 -5.67 -2.52 -0.15
CA PRO A 208 -5.59 -1.85 -1.45
C PRO A 208 -6.85 -2.05 -2.30
N LEU A 209 -7.50 -3.21 -2.18
CA LEU A 209 -8.81 -3.49 -2.78
C LEU A 209 -9.50 -4.63 -2.02
N LEU A 210 -10.74 -4.41 -1.62
CA LEU A 210 -11.61 -5.43 -1.00
C LEU A 210 -13.02 -5.32 -1.56
N PHE A 211 -13.55 -6.44 -2.05
CA PHE A 211 -14.96 -6.56 -2.39
C PHE A 211 -15.75 -7.06 -1.19
N VAL A 212 -16.95 -6.55 -0.99
CA VAL A 212 -17.85 -6.98 0.10
C VAL A 212 -19.24 -7.26 -0.46
N GLU A 213 -19.81 -8.38 -0.03
CA GLU A 213 -21.20 -8.76 -0.25
C GLU A 213 -21.90 -8.91 1.10
N ILE A 214 -23.15 -8.46 1.16
CA ILE A 214 -23.98 -8.47 2.35
C ILE A 214 -25.15 -9.41 2.11
N ASP A 215 -25.16 -10.57 2.77
CA ASP A 215 -26.28 -11.51 2.68
C ASP A 215 -27.19 -11.39 3.91
N ASN A 216 -28.47 -11.09 3.67
CA ASN A 216 -29.51 -11.07 4.69
C ASN A 216 -30.00 -12.48 5.08
N CYS A 217 -29.25 -13.55 4.77
CA CYS A 217 -29.62 -14.95 5.02
C CYS A 217 -30.88 -15.41 4.26
N PHE A 218 -31.11 -14.82 3.08
CA PHE A 218 -32.15 -15.23 2.14
C PHE A 218 -31.61 -15.97 0.91
N GLU A 219 -30.30 -15.94 0.67
CA GLU A 219 -29.69 -16.67 -0.43
C GLU A 219 -29.26 -18.07 0.01
N SER A 220 -29.35 -19.05 -0.90
CA SER A 220 -28.78 -20.38 -0.66
C SER A 220 -27.27 -20.38 -0.94
N ALA A 221 -26.57 -21.41 -0.46
CA ALA A 221 -25.15 -21.60 -0.77
C ALA A 221 -24.89 -21.67 -2.29
N GLN A 222 -25.81 -22.24 -3.07
CA GLN A 222 -25.70 -22.33 -4.53
C GLN A 222 -25.80 -20.95 -5.21
N VAL A 223 -26.70 -20.09 -4.73
CA VAL A 223 -26.84 -18.72 -5.25
C VAL A 223 -25.58 -17.92 -4.94
N LEU A 224 -25.07 -18.01 -3.71
CA LEU A 224 -23.81 -17.36 -3.32
C LEU A 224 -22.61 -17.91 -4.10
N ALA A 225 -22.55 -19.22 -4.35
CA ALA A 225 -21.50 -19.83 -5.17
C ALA A 225 -21.52 -19.30 -6.61
N ALA A 226 -22.72 -19.15 -7.20
CA ALA A 226 -22.87 -18.56 -8.53
C ALA A 226 -22.47 -17.07 -8.57
N LYS A 227 -22.64 -16.33 -7.47
CA LYS A 227 -22.07 -14.97 -7.34
C LYS A 227 -20.54 -15.03 -7.32
N ILE A 228 -19.95 -15.92 -6.53
CA ILE A 228 -18.49 -16.12 -6.50
C ILE A 228 -17.93 -16.48 -7.89
N ASP A 229 -18.64 -17.30 -8.67
CA ASP A 229 -18.27 -17.57 -10.07
C ASP A 229 -18.23 -16.29 -10.94
N LYS A 230 -19.12 -15.32 -10.70
CA LYS A 230 -19.10 -14.02 -11.40
C LYS A 230 -17.90 -13.17 -10.97
N TYR A 231 -17.59 -13.13 -9.67
CA TYR A 231 -16.40 -12.44 -9.15
C TYR A 231 -15.11 -13.02 -9.76
N MET A 232 -15.00 -14.34 -9.82
CA MET A 232 -13.85 -15.01 -10.43
C MET A 232 -13.70 -14.65 -11.91
N ARG A 233 -14.78 -14.71 -12.69
CA ARG A 233 -14.75 -14.30 -14.10
C ARG A 233 -14.29 -12.85 -14.27
N PHE A 234 -14.76 -11.94 -13.41
CA PHE A 234 -14.30 -10.56 -13.42
C PHE A 234 -12.81 -10.44 -13.06
N CYS A 235 -12.35 -11.12 -12.02
CA CYS A 235 -10.95 -11.04 -11.57
C CYS A 235 -9.96 -11.62 -12.58
N GLN A 236 -10.37 -12.64 -13.35
CA GLN A 236 -9.60 -13.28 -14.41
C GLN A 236 -9.62 -12.50 -15.73
N ARG A 237 -10.60 -11.61 -15.90
CA ARG A 237 -10.77 -10.85 -17.13
C ARG A 237 -9.55 -9.95 -17.37
N LYS A 238 -8.95 -10.08 -18.55
CA LYS A 238 -7.87 -9.22 -19.03
C LYS A 238 -8.39 -8.24 -20.08
N VAL A 239 -7.75 -7.08 -20.13
CA VAL A 239 -7.96 -6.04 -21.14
C VAL A 239 -6.60 -5.45 -21.52
N LYS A 240 -6.48 -4.90 -22.72
CA LYS A 240 -5.35 -4.07 -23.09
C LYS A 240 -5.50 -2.72 -22.41
N ASP A 241 -4.49 -2.33 -21.64
CA ASP A 241 -4.42 -1.03 -20.98
C ASP A 241 -3.99 0.06 -21.98
N VAL A 242 -3.93 1.31 -21.53
CA VAL A 242 -3.54 2.48 -22.37
C VAL A 242 -2.14 2.34 -22.98
N ASP A 243 -1.26 1.56 -22.35
CA ASP A 243 0.09 1.26 -22.83
C ASP A 243 0.14 0.05 -23.79
N GLY A 244 -1.02 -0.53 -24.13
CA GLY A 244 -1.14 -1.72 -24.98
C GLY A 244 -0.87 -3.05 -24.28
N THR A 245 -0.45 -3.03 -23.00
CA THR A 245 -0.15 -4.23 -22.22
C THR A 245 -1.43 -4.88 -21.72
N GLU A 246 -1.55 -6.21 -21.87
CA GLU A 246 -2.65 -6.94 -21.27
C GLU A 246 -2.50 -7.04 -19.75
N ARG A 247 -3.53 -6.57 -19.03
CA ARG A 247 -3.60 -6.60 -17.56
C ARG A 247 -5.00 -7.00 -17.10
N PRO A 248 -5.15 -7.56 -15.88
CA PRO A 248 -6.46 -7.77 -15.30
C PRO A 248 -7.27 -6.47 -15.27
N MET A 249 -8.54 -6.49 -15.70
CA MET A 249 -9.37 -5.29 -15.86
C MET A 249 -9.49 -4.49 -14.57
N TRP A 250 -9.55 -5.15 -13.42
CA TRP A 250 -9.62 -4.47 -12.13
C TRP A 250 -8.38 -3.61 -11.84
N ARG A 251 -7.21 -3.93 -12.42
CA ARG A 251 -5.99 -3.13 -12.28
C ARG A 251 -5.99 -1.85 -13.10
N THR A 252 -6.92 -1.68 -14.05
CA THR A 252 -7.06 -0.41 -14.78
C THR A 252 -7.80 0.65 -13.98
N ARG A 253 -8.50 0.24 -12.91
CA ARG A 253 -9.24 1.13 -12.02
C ARG A 253 -8.61 1.26 -10.64
N TRP A 254 -8.08 0.16 -10.09
CA TRP A 254 -7.54 0.14 -8.74
C TRP A 254 -6.08 -0.27 -8.76
N TRP A 255 -5.25 0.56 -8.12
CA TRP A 255 -3.86 0.23 -7.88
C TRP A 255 -3.76 -0.78 -6.73
N VAL A 256 -3.11 -1.92 -6.99
CA VAL A 256 -2.80 -2.93 -5.99
C VAL A 256 -1.34 -3.33 -6.19
N PRO A 257 -0.53 -3.36 -5.12
CA PRO A 257 0.85 -3.82 -5.21
C PRO A 257 0.95 -5.19 -5.85
N ASP A 258 2.01 -5.44 -6.62
CA ASP A 258 2.34 -6.80 -7.03
C ASP A 258 2.77 -7.60 -5.81
N GLY A 259 2.29 -8.84 -5.72
CA GLY A 259 2.80 -9.78 -4.73
C GLY A 259 4.26 -10.12 -5.05
N ARG A 260 5.04 -10.41 -4.00
CA ARG A 260 6.41 -10.94 -4.16
C ARG A 260 6.36 -12.31 -4.84
N HIS A 261 7.48 -12.78 -5.39
CA HIS A 261 7.64 -14.16 -5.91
C HIS A 261 6.54 -14.63 -6.89
N GLY A 262 5.96 -13.70 -7.67
CA GLY A 262 4.97 -14.03 -8.70
C GLY A 262 3.55 -14.32 -8.20
N ASP A 263 3.29 -14.30 -6.89
CA ASP A 263 1.95 -14.51 -6.33
C ASP A 263 1.03 -13.34 -6.69
N ARG A 264 -0.05 -13.61 -7.41
CA ARG A 264 -1.06 -12.64 -7.81
C ARG A 264 -2.43 -13.15 -7.39
N PRO A 265 -2.74 -13.18 -6.08
CA PRO A 265 -4.07 -13.51 -5.63
C PRO A 265 -5.06 -12.50 -6.24
N HIS A 266 -6.26 -12.99 -6.55
CA HIS A 266 -7.35 -12.11 -6.92
C HIS A 266 -7.75 -11.24 -5.70
N PRO A 267 -8.33 -10.05 -5.93
CA PRO A 267 -8.74 -9.19 -4.82
C PRO A 267 -9.69 -9.93 -3.86
N PRO A 268 -9.51 -9.82 -2.53
CA PRO A 268 -10.31 -10.53 -1.55
C PRO A 268 -11.81 -10.21 -1.66
N LEU A 269 -12.64 -11.19 -1.29
CA LEU A 269 -14.08 -11.06 -1.15
C LEU A 269 -14.50 -11.34 0.30
N LEU A 270 -15.09 -10.34 0.96
CA LEU A 270 -15.70 -10.45 2.28
C LEU A 270 -17.21 -10.68 2.14
N LEU A 271 -17.72 -11.76 2.73
CA LEU A 271 -19.16 -12.00 2.87
C LEU A 271 -19.59 -11.68 4.30
N VAL A 272 -20.52 -10.73 4.46
CA VAL A 272 -21.08 -10.36 5.76
C VAL A 272 -22.50 -10.89 5.86
N PHE A 273 -22.73 -11.82 6.79
CA PHE A 273 -24.04 -12.42 7.01
C PHE A 273 -24.83 -11.63 8.07
N ASN A 274 -25.97 -11.09 7.66
CA ASN A 274 -26.94 -10.45 8.54
C ASN A 274 -28.14 -11.39 8.75
N ARG A 275 -28.31 -11.87 9.99
CA ARG A 275 -29.28 -12.92 10.32
C ARG A 275 -30.71 -12.37 10.44
N VAL A 276 -31.28 -11.97 9.31
CA VAL A 276 -32.67 -11.52 9.17
C VAL A 276 -33.54 -12.60 8.52
N GLY A 277 -33.00 -13.28 7.52
CA GLY A 277 -33.68 -14.34 6.79
C GLY A 277 -33.71 -15.68 7.50
N PRO A 278 -34.43 -16.66 6.94
CA PRO A 278 -34.72 -17.94 7.58
C PRO A 278 -33.53 -18.91 7.60
N ARG A 279 -32.48 -18.66 6.80
CA ARG A 279 -31.37 -19.60 6.66
C ARG A 279 -30.36 -19.46 7.79
N ASN A 280 -29.81 -20.59 8.22
CA ASN A 280 -28.71 -20.62 9.18
C ASN A 280 -27.39 -20.28 8.47
N PRO A 281 -26.72 -19.16 8.79
CA PRO A 281 -25.49 -18.75 8.13
C PRO A 281 -24.37 -19.78 8.29
N ASN A 282 -24.27 -20.48 9.43
CA ASN A 282 -23.20 -21.46 9.64
C ASN A 282 -23.29 -22.64 8.66
N THR A 283 -24.51 -23.12 8.40
CA THR A 283 -24.77 -24.19 7.42
C THR A 283 -24.51 -23.70 6.00
N VAL A 284 -24.99 -22.50 5.65
CA VAL A 284 -24.77 -21.90 4.33
C VAL A 284 -23.27 -21.70 4.07
N ILE A 285 -22.54 -21.15 5.03
CA ILE A 285 -21.10 -20.90 4.89
C ILE A 285 -20.33 -22.22 4.70
N ALA A 286 -20.66 -23.27 5.45
CA ALA A 286 -20.00 -24.58 5.31
C ALA A 286 -20.23 -25.17 3.91
N GLN A 287 -21.46 -25.16 3.42
CA GLN A 287 -21.79 -25.62 2.06
C GLN A 287 -21.14 -24.75 0.97
N LEU A 288 -21.12 -23.43 1.19
CA LEU A 288 -20.51 -22.48 0.25
C LEU A 288 -19.00 -22.69 0.12
N ALA A 289 -18.31 -22.93 1.23
CA ALA A 289 -16.88 -23.25 1.23
C ALA A 289 -16.61 -24.50 0.36
N GLU A 290 -17.44 -25.53 0.48
CA GLU A 290 -17.33 -26.75 -0.34
C GLU A 290 -17.57 -26.46 -1.83
N LEU A 291 -18.70 -25.83 -2.15
CA LEU A 291 -19.11 -25.56 -3.54
C LEU A 291 -18.10 -24.67 -4.29
N THR A 292 -17.36 -23.83 -3.57
CA THR A 292 -16.41 -22.88 -4.16
C THR A 292 -14.96 -23.24 -3.96
N ARG A 293 -14.67 -24.46 -3.46
CA ARG A 293 -13.32 -24.94 -3.15
C ARG A 293 -12.30 -24.65 -4.25
N ARG A 294 -12.67 -24.88 -5.51
CA ARG A 294 -11.83 -24.63 -6.70
C ARG A 294 -11.28 -23.20 -6.81
N HIS A 295 -12.02 -22.21 -6.27
CA HIS A 295 -11.73 -20.79 -6.40
C HIS A 295 -10.81 -20.25 -5.32
N TRP A 296 -10.85 -20.81 -4.11
CA TRP A 296 -10.13 -20.27 -2.95
C TRP A 296 -9.03 -21.18 -2.43
N GLN A 297 -9.08 -22.48 -2.74
CA GLN A 297 -8.10 -23.43 -2.22
C GLN A 297 -6.72 -23.14 -2.82
N GLY A 298 -5.79 -22.74 -1.95
CA GLY A 298 -4.39 -22.52 -2.30
C GLY A 298 -3.61 -23.84 -2.35
N GLU A 299 -2.42 -23.77 -2.92
CA GLU A 299 -1.48 -24.88 -3.03
C GLU A 299 -0.49 -24.85 -1.88
N ALA A 300 -0.20 -26.00 -1.29
CA ALA A 300 0.78 -26.11 -0.22
C ALA A 300 2.19 -25.79 -0.74
N HIS A 301 2.93 -24.99 0.02
CA HIS A 301 4.32 -24.64 -0.23
C HIS A 301 5.10 -24.64 1.09
N ASP A 302 6.42 -24.53 1.07
CA ASP A 302 7.32 -24.74 2.22
C ASP A 302 6.89 -23.97 3.50
N GLY A 303 6.06 -24.59 4.34
CA GLY A 303 5.49 -24.00 5.56
C GLY A 303 4.30 -23.02 5.38
N PHE A 304 3.84 -22.76 4.15
CA PHE A 304 2.69 -21.86 3.87
C PHE A 304 1.85 -22.33 2.67
N HIS A 305 0.87 -21.54 2.23
CA HIS A 305 0.10 -21.82 1.01
C HIS A 305 0.22 -20.65 0.03
N MET A 306 0.35 -20.97 -1.25
CA MET A 306 0.29 -20.02 -2.37
C MET A 306 -1.15 -19.89 -2.85
N TYR A 307 -1.56 -18.68 -3.24
CA TYR A 307 -2.93 -18.39 -3.64
C TYR A 307 -2.99 -17.70 -5.01
N ASP A 308 -2.01 -17.96 -5.87
CA ASP A 308 -1.95 -17.38 -7.21
C ASP A 308 -3.19 -17.75 -8.03
N GLY A 309 -3.85 -16.74 -8.61
CA GLY A 309 -5.11 -16.91 -9.33
C GLY A 309 -6.28 -17.42 -8.47
N LYS A 310 -6.15 -17.46 -7.14
CA LYS A 310 -7.21 -17.81 -6.20
C LYS A 310 -7.85 -16.56 -5.61
N LEU A 311 -9.11 -16.69 -5.23
CA LEU A 311 -9.89 -15.66 -4.55
C LEU A 311 -9.86 -15.90 -3.04
N PRO A 312 -9.26 -15.01 -2.24
CA PRO A 312 -9.40 -15.05 -0.79
C PRO A 312 -10.86 -14.75 -0.42
N ILE A 313 -11.58 -15.78 0.06
CA ILE A 313 -12.96 -15.63 0.53
C ILE A 313 -12.95 -15.60 2.06
N VAL A 314 -13.45 -14.51 2.60
CA VAL A 314 -13.53 -14.22 4.03
C VAL A 314 -14.98 -14.07 4.43
N VAL A 315 -15.36 -14.58 5.59
CA VAL A 315 -16.75 -14.51 6.08
C VAL A 315 -16.79 -13.97 7.51
N THR A 316 -17.85 -13.23 7.82
CA THR A 316 -18.19 -12.81 9.19
C THR A 316 -19.69 -12.57 9.35
N GLY A 317 -20.14 -12.31 10.57
CA GLY A 317 -21.53 -11.95 10.87
C GLY A 317 -21.67 -10.46 11.22
N MET A 318 -22.76 -9.83 10.77
CA MET A 318 -23.02 -8.40 10.98
C MET A 318 -22.98 -7.99 12.46
N LYS A 319 -23.55 -8.81 13.36
CA LYS A 319 -23.54 -8.53 14.81
C LYS A 319 -22.11 -8.42 15.35
N MET A 320 -21.28 -9.42 15.05
CA MET A 320 -19.88 -9.45 15.51
C MET A 320 -19.08 -8.30 14.88
N LEU A 321 -19.34 -7.98 13.62
CA LEU A 321 -18.70 -6.86 12.93
C LEU A 321 -19.02 -5.51 13.59
N LYS A 322 -20.28 -5.28 13.96
CA LYS A 322 -20.68 -4.07 14.70
C LYS A 322 -20.04 -4.00 16.10
N GLU A 323 -19.91 -5.13 16.78
CA GLU A 323 -19.33 -5.18 18.12
C GLU A 323 -17.81 -5.02 18.10
N ARG A 324 -17.11 -5.77 17.25
CA ARG A 324 -15.64 -5.91 17.29
C ARG A 324 -14.91 -5.16 16.17
N GLY A 325 -15.57 -4.84 15.07
CA GLY A 325 -14.97 -4.11 13.95
C GLY A 325 -13.94 -4.93 13.16
N PRO A 326 -13.22 -4.29 12.22
CA PRO A 326 -12.26 -4.97 11.33
C PRO A 326 -11.02 -5.52 12.07
N ALA A 327 -10.63 -4.90 13.18
CA ALA A 327 -9.54 -5.36 14.03
C ALA A 327 -9.92 -6.53 14.97
N GLY A 328 -11.20 -6.89 15.04
CA GLY A 328 -11.66 -8.03 15.84
C GLY A 328 -11.29 -9.37 15.20
N ALA A 329 -10.90 -10.35 16.02
CA ALA A 329 -10.68 -11.74 15.59
C ALA A 329 -12.02 -12.48 15.32
N ILE A 330 -12.76 -12.02 14.30
CA ILE A 330 -14.13 -12.46 13.97
C ILE A 330 -14.28 -12.89 12.51
N PHE A 331 -13.19 -12.85 11.73
CA PHE A 331 -13.19 -13.15 10.31
C PHE A 331 -12.63 -14.55 10.09
N ARG A 332 -13.36 -15.37 9.33
CA ARG A 332 -12.90 -16.69 8.94
C ARG A 332 -12.61 -16.72 7.45
N ARG A 333 -11.36 -16.99 7.07
CA ARG A 333 -11.01 -17.26 5.67
C ARG A 333 -11.26 -18.72 5.33
N PHE A 334 -11.83 -19.00 4.17
CA PHE A 334 -11.94 -20.37 3.67
C PHE A 334 -10.57 -21.03 3.55
N GLY A 335 -10.49 -22.30 3.96
CA GLY A 335 -9.23 -23.03 4.09
C GLY A 335 -8.44 -22.76 5.37
N ARG A 336 -8.94 -21.91 6.28
CA ARG A 336 -8.34 -21.67 7.59
C ARG A 336 -9.36 -21.97 8.70
N SER A 337 -8.90 -22.59 9.77
CA SER A 337 -9.75 -23.03 10.88
C SER A 337 -10.01 -21.96 11.95
N GLN A 338 -9.08 -21.02 12.09
CA GLN A 338 -9.13 -19.99 13.13
C GLN A 338 -9.81 -18.71 12.64
N ASN A 339 -10.49 -18.03 13.57
CA ASN A 339 -10.89 -16.65 13.35
C ASN A 339 -9.67 -15.74 13.44
N GLN A 340 -9.64 -14.71 12.61
CA GLN A 340 -8.53 -13.78 12.44
C GLN A 340 -9.07 -12.36 12.40
N THR A 341 -8.18 -11.37 12.50
CA THR A 341 -8.50 -9.99 12.11
C THR A 341 -8.74 -9.92 10.60
N LEU A 342 -9.39 -8.86 10.11
CA LEU A 342 -9.67 -8.74 8.67
C LEU A 342 -8.38 -8.73 7.83
N LEU A 343 -7.35 -8.00 8.28
CA LEU A 343 -6.06 -7.91 7.58
C LEU A 343 -5.35 -9.26 7.48
N GLU A 344 -5.29 -10.02 8.58
CA GLU A 344 -4.73 -11.37 8.56
C GLU A 344 -5.53 -12.33 7.68
N ALA A 345 -6.86 -12.18 7.66
CA ALA A 345 -7.74 -13.02 6.85
C ALA A 345 -7.52 -12.78 5.36
N ILE A 346 -7.48 -11.51 4.91
CA ILE A 346 -7.26 -11.20 3.49
C ILE A 346 -5.79 -11.42 3.07
N GLY A 347 -4.82 -11.23 3.98
CA GLY A 347 -3.39 -11.40 3.75
C GLY A 347 -2.88 -12.84 3.84
N ASN A 348 -1.54 -12.99 3.85
CA ASN A 348 -0.88 -14.30 3.97
C ASN A 348 0.25 -14.24 5.03
N PRO A 349 -0.10 -14.12 6.33
CA PRO A 349 0.88 -13.86 7.39
C PRO A 349 1.94 -14.96 7.51
N ARG A 350 1.59 -16.23 7.24
CA ARG A 350 2.58 -17.34 7.25
C ARG A 350 3.65 -17.17 6.18
N ARG A 351 3.24 -16.68 5.02
CA ARG A 351 4.17 -16.37 3.93
C ARG A 351 5.02 -15.15 4.26
N GLU A 352 4.43 -14.10 4.81
CA GLU A 352 5.16 -12.90 5.22
C GLU A 352 6.27 -13.24 6.24
N VAL A 353 5.97 -14.12 7.21
CA VAL A 353 6.96 -14.66 8.16
C VAL A 353 8.04 -15.46 7.45
N HIS A 354 7.67 -16.32 6.50
CA HIS A 354 8.63 -17.10 5.70
C HIS A 354 9.57 -16.17 4.90
N ASP A 355 9.02 -15.20 4.18
CA ASP A 355 9.78 -14.25 3.35
C ASP A 355 10.71 -13.39 4.22
N ALA A 356 10.25 -12.93 5.40
CA ALA A 356 11.09 -12.20 6.35
C ALA A 356 12.28 -13.04 6.84
N ARG A 357 12.07 -14.33 7.13
CA ARG A 357 13.16 -15.26 7.50
C ARG A 357 14.17 -15.42 6.36
N LYS A 358 13.72 -15.63 5.12
CA LYS A 358 14.60 -15.75 3.95
C LYS A 358 15.41 -14.47 3.70
N GLN A 359 14.79 -13.31 3.88
CA GLN A 359 15.46 -12.02 3.74
C GLN A 359 16.55 -11.82 4.81
N ALA A 360 16.26 -12.20 6.06
CA ALA A 360 17.24 -12.15 7.14
C ALA A 360 18.44 -13.09 6.89
N GLU A 361 18.19 -14.31 6.39
CA GLU A 361 19.25 -15.26 5.98
C GLU A 361 20.13 -14.67 4.87
N TYR A 362 19.53 -14.08 3.83
CA TYR A 362 20.27 -13.49 2.73
C TYR A 362 21.13 -12.31 3.19
N ALA A 363 20.56 -11.40 3.99
CA ALA A 363 21.28 -10.27 4.55
C ALA A 363 22.44 -10.71 5.46
N ALA A 364 22.27 -11.79 6.23
CA ALA A 364 23.34 -12.37 7.04
C ALA A 364 24.48 -12.93 6.18
N ARG A 365 24.15 -13.64 5.08
CA ARG A 365 25.15 -14.15 4.13
C ARG A 365 25.93 -13.02 3.45
N GLU A 366 25.24 -11.96 3.03
CA GLU A 366 25.88 -10.81 2.40
C GLU A 366 26.84 -10.10 3.36
N ARG A 367 26.44 -9.94 4.63
CA ARG A 367 27.32 -9.38 5.68
C ARG A 367 28.53 -10.28 5.93
N ALA A 368 28.33 -11.60 6.04
CA ALA A 368 29.43 -12.55 6.24
C ALA A 368 30.41 -12.53 5.06
N TYR A 369 29.91 -12.45 3.82
CA TYR A 369 30.74 -12.35 2.63
C TYR A 369 31.53 -11.04 2.59
N LYS A 370 30.91 -9.90 2.89
CA LYS A 370 31.59 -8.60 3.00
C LYS A 370 32.67 -8.61 4.09
N GLU A 371 32.38 -9.24 5.23
CA GLU A 371 33.36 -9.39 6.31
C GLU A 371 34.54 -10.28 5.91
N GLN A 372 34.28 -11.40 5.21
CA GLN A 372 35.33 -12.25 4.66
C GLN A 372 36.22 -11.49 3.66
N LEU A 373 35.63 -10.72 2.75
CA LEU A 373 36.37 -9.87 1.83
C LEU A 373 37.22 -8.82 2.57
N ARG A 374 36.68 -8.21 3.62
CA ARG A 374 37.43 -7.25 4.45
C ARG A 374 38.62 -7.92 5.12
N ARG A 375 38.42 -9.07 5.75
CA ARG A 375 39.50 -9.83 6.41
C ARG A 375 40.55 -10.29 5.42
N ALA A 376 40.15 -10.77 4.24
CA ALA A 376 41.07 -11.15 3.18
C ALA A 376 41.88 -9.94 2.68
N ALA A 377 41.25 -8.77 2.52
CA ALA A 377 41.95 -7.54 2.15
C ALA A 377 42.91 -7.05 3.23
N GLU A 378 42.54 -7.13 4.51
CA GLU A 378 43.42 -6.81 5.64
C GLU A 378 44.61 -7.77 5.72
N GLN A 379 44.37 -9.07 5.55
CA GLN A 379 45.42 -10.09 5.46
C GLN A 379 46.37 -9.81 4.29
N GLN A 380 45.85 -9.54 3.09
CA GLN A 380 46.68 -9.18 1.94
C GLN A 380 47.49 -7.91 2.18
N ARG A 381 46.92 -6.89 2.84
CA ARG A 381 47.65 -5.67 3.20
C ARG A 381 48.77 -5.97 4.21
N ALA A 382 48.50 -6.78 5.22
CA ALA A 382 49.47 -7.18 6.23
C ALA A 382 50.58 -8.06 5.63
N GLU A 383 50.24 -9.03 4.78
CA GLU A 383 51.19 -9.87 4.06
C GLU A 383 52.04 -9.05 3.08
N ARG A 384 51.42 -8.10 2.36
CA ARG A 384 52.13 -7.13 1.54
C ARG A 384 53.13 -6.43 2.43
N GLU A 385 52.67 -5.70 3.45
CA GLU A 385 53.52 -4.93 4.39
C GLU A 385 54.66 -5.74 5.00
N ALA A 386 54.43 -7.01 5.36
CA ALA A 386 55.48 -7.90 5.88
C ALA A 386 56.60 -8.19 4.85
N ARG A 387 56.29 -8.14 3.55
CA ARG A 387 57.24 -8.26 2.44
C ARG A 387 57.88 -6.94 2.03
N ARG A 388 57.68 -5.85 2.79
CA ARG A 388 58.23 -4.52 2.45
C ARG A 388 59.75 -4.59 2.33
N PRO A 389 60.31 -4.29 1.14
CA PRO A 389 61.75 -4.29 0.94
C PRO A 389 62.44 -3.26 1.84
N VAL A 390 63.68 -3.59 2.20
CA VAL A 390 64.59 -2.71 2.91
C VAL A 390 65.74 -2.33 2.00
N CYS A 391 66.28 -1.12 2.18
CA CYS A 391 67.45 -0.65 1.46
C CYS A 391 68.67 -1.51 1.78
N ALA A 392 69.37 -2.00 0.76
CA ALA A 392 70.60 -2.77 0.95
C ALA A 392 71.72 -1.96 1.61
N ASP A 393 71.76 -0.64 1.38
CA ASP A 393 72.83 0.23 1.89
C ASP A 393 72.58 0.73 3.32
N CYS A 394 71.35 1.20 3.61
CA CYS A 394 71.05 1.85 4.89
C CYS A 394 70.06 1.09 5.79
N GLY A 395 69.49 -0.02 5.33
CA GLY A 395 68.55 -0.83 6.10
C GLY A 395 67.14 -0.25 6.27
N THR A 396 66.89 0.99 5.83
CA THR A 396 65.57 1.63 5.95
C THR A 396 64.54 0.94 5.05
N ARG A 397 63.33 0.69 5.58
CA ARG A 397 62.17 0.20 4.82
C ARG A 397 61.79 1.17 3.71
N PHE A 398 61.42 0.65 2.54
CA PHE A 398 61.00 1.48 1.42
C PHE A 398 59.69 2.21 1.73
N THR A 399 59.53 3.43 1.23
CA THR A 399 58.23 4.13 1.21
C THR A 399 57.24 3.42 0.28
N ASP A 400 55.96 3.74 0.37
CA ASP A 400 54.95 3.17 -0.54
C ASP A 400 55.22 3.55 -2.00
N GLU A 401 55.67 4.78 -2.23
CA GLU A 401 56.05 5.29 -3.56
C GLU A 401 57.25 4.53 -4.11
N ARG A 402 58.30 4.33 -3.30
CA ARG A 402 59.51 3.61 -3.72
C ARG A 402 59.20 2.15 -4.02
N TRP A 403 58.42 1.50 -3.14
CA TRP A 403 58.03 0.12 -3.32
C TRP A 403 57.19 -0.06 -4.58
N LYS A 404 56.23 0.85 -4.83
CA LYS A 404 55.45 0.84 -6.07
C LYS A 404 56.31 1.06 -7.32
N ALA A 405 57.36 1.89 -7.23
CA ALA A 405 58.27 2.15 -8.36
C ALA A 405 59.15 0.94 -8.74
N ILE A 406 59.43 0.04 -7.80
CA ILE A 406 60.22 -1.18 -8.05
C ILE A 406 59.35 -2.41 -8.37
N GLU A 407 58.04 -2.36 -8.12
CA GLU A 407 57.11 -3.42 -8.51
C GLU A 407 57.06 -3.54 -10.04
N PRO A 408 57.12 -4.74 -10.62
CA PRO A 408 57.09 -4.91 -12.07
C PRO A 408 55.81 -4.34 -12.70
N ALA A 409 55.91 -3.20 -13.38
CA ALA A 409 54.79 -2.58 -14.07
C ALA A 409 54.56 -3.21 -15.46
N GLY A 410 54.07 -4.46 -15.51
CA GLY A 410 53.66 -5.11 -16.75
C GLY A 410 54.74 -5.23 -17.84
N TRP A 411 54.33 -5.66 -19.04
CA TRP A 411 55.23 -5.78 -20.19
C TRP A 411 55.45 -4.41 -20.85
N GLY A 412 56.69 -3.90 -20.81
CA GLY A 412 57.10 -2.68 -21.53
C GLY A 412 57.39 -1.44 -20.68
N ALA A 413 57.21 -1.48 -19.36
CA ALA A 413 57.64 -0.39 -18.51
C ALA A 413 59.17 -0.36 -18.33
N PRO A 414 59.80 0.84 -18.30
CA PRO A 414 61.22 0.97 -17.98
C PRO A 414 61.52 0.31 -16.62
N ARG A 415 62.49 -0.61 -16.60
CA ARG A 415 62.92 -1.24 -15.34
C ARG A 415 63.64 -0.21 -14.49
N GLU A 416 63.27 -0.13 -13.22
CA GLU A 416 63.97 0.67 -12.22
C GLU A 416 65.44 0.23 -12.13
N THR A 417 66.37 1.18 -12.25
CA THR A 417 67.80 0.89 -12.41
C THR A 417 68.46 0.43 -11.12
N HIS A 418 67.90 0.82 -9.96
CA HIS A 418 68.44 0.50 -8.64
C HIS A 418 67.38 -0.09 -7.69
N PRO A 419 66.80 -1.26 -8.01
CA PRO A 419 65.62 -1.78 -7.32
C PRO A 419 65.84 -2.14 -5.85
N HIS A 420 67.09 -2.24 -5.40
CA HIS A 420 67.49 -2.60 -4.04
C HIS A 420 67.87 -1.39 -3.15
N LEU A 421 67.83 -0.16 -3.68
CA LEU A 421 68.15 1.07 -2.94
C LEU A 421 66.90 1.91 -2.64
N CYS A 422 66.86 2.55 -1.47
CA CYS A 422 65.87 3.61 -1.18
C CYS A 422 66.16 4.85 -2.02
N ASP A 423 65.21 5.80 -2.11
CA ASP A 423 65.36 6.99 -2.96
C ASP A 423 66.64 7.79 -2.66
N ASP A 424 66.97 8.02 -1.39
CA ASP A 424 68.17 8.76 -1.01
C ASP A 424 69.47 8.02 -1.37
N CYS A 425 69.49 6.70 -1.23
CA CYS A 425 70.67 5.90 -1.61
C CYS A 425 70.79 5.79 -3.13
N LYS A 426 69.66 5.68 -3.85
CA LYS A 426 69.61 5.73 -5.31
C LYS A 426 70.13 7.06 -5.85
N GLN A 427 69.69 8.19 -5.30
CA GLN A 427 70.17 9.50 -5.75
C GLN A 427 71.67 9.68 -5.53
N ARG A 428 72.18 9.17 -4.40
CA ARG A 428 73.63 9.14 -4.13
C ARG A 428 74.37 8.24 -5.12
N ALA A 429 73.87 7.03 -5.41
CA ALA A 429 74.46 6.13 -6.39
C ALA A 429 74.50 6.76 -7.79
N ILE A 430 73.39 7.31 -8.27
CA ILE A 430 73.32 8.02 -9.57
C ILE A 430 74.29 9.21 -9.61
N THR A 431 74.42 9.95 -8.50
CA THR A 431 75.35 11.09 -8.42
C THR A 431 76.81 10.62 -8.48
N ALA A 432 77.13 9.53 -7.78
CA ALA A 432 78.46 8.91 -7.81
C ALA A 432 78.80 8.37 -9.20
N GLU A 433 77.87 7.67 -9.86
CA GLU A 433 78.02 7.19 -11.26
C GLU A 433 78.30 8.36 -12.21
N ARG A 434 77.51 9.44 -12.14
CA ARG A 434 77.72 10.63 -12.97
C ARG A 434 79.03 11.35 -12.69
N GLN A 435 79.53 11.31 -11.45
CA GLN A 435 80.83 11.88 -11.10
C GLN A 435 81.97 11.01 -11.64
N ALA A 436 81.83 9.68 -11.59
CA ALA A 436 82.79 8.74 -12.19
C ALA A 436 82.84 8.88 -13.72
N GLU A 437 81.68 8.96 -14.39
CA GLU A 437 81.61 9.21 -15.84
C GLU A 437 82.27 10.54 -16.24
N ARG A 438 82.10 11.59 -15.44
CA ARG A 438 82.77 12.89 -15.68
C ARG A 438 84.29 12.79 -15.47
N GLN A 439 84.75 12.06 -14.46
CA GLN A 439 86.19 11.81 -14.26
C GLN A 439 86.81 10.98 -15.39
N GLU A 440 86.09 9.98 -15.92
CA GLU A 440 86.53 9.23 -17.10
C GLU A 440 86.53 10.10 -18.36
N HIS A 441 85.53 10.97 -18.54
CA HIS A 441 85.45 11.85 -19.70
C HIS A 441 86.47 13.00 -19.66
N ASP A 442 86.84 13.49 -18.47
CA ASP A 442 87.92 14.47 -18.28
C ASP A 442 89.32 13.84 -18.44
N GLN A 443 89.48 12.52 -18.25
CA GLN A 443 90.71 11.79 -18.55
C GLN A 443 90.85 11.40 -20.04
N ALA A 444 89.77 11.46 -20.82
CA ALA A 444 89.72 10.99 -22.22
C ALA A 444 89.96 12.07 -23.29
N VAL A 445 90.42 13.28 -22.94
CA VAL A 445 90.81 14.30 -23.92
C VAL A 445 92.34 14.48 -23.97
N PRO A 446 93.06 13.87 -24.94
CA PRO A 446 94.40 14.29 -25.28
C PRO A 446 94.40 15.44 -26.29
N GLU A 447 95.28 16.40 -26.03
CA GLU A 447 95.64 17.52 -26.89
C GLU A 447 95.94 17.10 -28.34
N GLN A 448 95.44 17.89 -29.29
CA GLN A 448 95.88 17.88 -30.68
C GLN A 448 97.37 18.23 -30.78
N LYS A 449 98.19 17.32 -31.33
CA LYS A 449 99.37 17.69 -32.14
C LYS A 449 99.58 16.73 -33.32
N ALA A 450 99.36 17.31 -34.49
CA ALA A 450 100.20 17.28 -35.68
C ALA A 450 100.90 15.97 -36.12
N GLY A 451 100.58 15.57 -37.35
CA GLY A 451 101.59 15.15 -38.32
C GLY A 451 101.47 13.72 -38.85
N GLY A 452 101.42 13.58 -40.17
CA GLY A 452 101.91 12.36 -40.83
C GLY A 452 100.95 11.63 -41.76
N THR A 453 100.75 12.21 -42.95
CA THR A 453 100.43 11.60 -44.25
C THR A 453 101.05 10.21 -44.49
N TRP A 454 100.29 9.21 -44.98
CA TRP A 454 100.55 8.50 -46.26
C TRP A 454 99.47 7.45 -46.65
N LEU A 455 99.23 7.38 -47.96
CA LEU A 455 98.23 6.62 -48.72
C LEU A 455 98.54 5.12 -48.80
N SER A 456 97.56 4.21 -48.83
CA SER A 456 96.93 3.57 -50.02
C SER A 456 96.60 2.11 -49.62
N ARG A 457 95.60 1.37 -50.12
CA ARG A 457 95.25 1.10 -51.53
C ARG A 457 93.93 0.30 -51.58
N PHE A 458 93.07 0.71 -52.50
CA PHE A 458 91.92 -0.03 -53.04
C PHE A 458 92.33 -1.30 -53.79
N ARG A 459 91.36 -2.23 -53.93
CA ARG A 459 90.89 -2.94 -55.16
C ARG A 459 90.47 -4.37 -54.79
N ALA A 460 89.43 -4.96 -55.36
CA ALA A 460 88.40 -4.57 -56.33
C ALA A 460 87.27 -5.60 -56.19
#